data_AF-A0A9X4CCY0-F1
#
_entry.id   AF-A0A9X4CCY0-F1
#
_cell.length_a   1.000
_cell.length_b   1.000
_cell.length_c   1.000
_cell.angle_alpha   90.00
_cell.angle_beta   90.00
_cell.angle_gamma   90.00
#
_symmetry.space_group_name_H-M   'P 1'
#
loop_
_entity.id
_entity.type
_entity.pdbx_description
1 polymer ?
#
loop_
_entity_poly.entity_id
_entity_poly.type
_entity_poly.pdbx_seq_one_letter_code
_entity_poly.pdbx_strand_id
1 'polypeptide(L)' 'MIRLIAVLGFTLSVLTSAHAMGPAPLPSIENDEITQIAAACGPGRTRVNGVCVARTTIRQTRRAVRRCVRWQGGVCALYE' A
#
# COMPACT_ATOMS: atom_id res chain seq x y z
N MET A 1 29.38 -26.92 40.20
CA MET A 1 28.61 -27.49 39.07
C MET A 1 27.32 -26.71 38.80
N ILE A 2 26.48 -26.46 39.83
CA ILE A 2 25.19 -25.72 39.67
C ILE A 2 25.35 -24.30 39.10
N ARG A 3 26.44 -23.60 39.45
CA ARG A 3 26.72 -22.24 38.93
C ARG A 3 26.88 -22.19 37.41
N LEU A 4 27.42 -23.24 36.78
CA LEU A 4 27.63 -23.29 35.33
C LEU A 4 26.29 -23.49 34.59
N ILE A 5 25.38 -24.27 35.19
CA ILE A 5 24.04 -24.51 34.65
C ILE A 5 23.21 -23.23 34.69
N ALA A 6 23.32 -22.47 35.78
CA ALA A 6 22.64 -21.17 35.92
C ALA A 6 23.14 -20.14 34.87
N VAL A 7 24.45 -20.09 34.63
CA VAL A 7 25.02 -19.19 33.61
C VAL A 7 24.60 -19.60 32.20
N LEU A 8 24.63 -20.91 31.88
CA LEU A 8 24.19 -21.43 30.58
C LEU A 8 22.71 -21.15 30.30
N GLY A 9 21.84 -21.34 31.30
CA GLY A 9 20.42 -21.04 31.17
C GLY A 9 20.14 -19.54 30.93
N PHE A 10 20.91 -18.67 31.57
CA PHE A 10 20.77 -17.22 31.42
C PHE A 10 21.28 -16.72 30.08
N THR A 11 22.37 -17.25 29.54
CA THR A 11 22.88 -16.83 28.22
C THR A 11 21.99 -17.30 27.07
N LEU A 12 21.40 -18.51 27.17
CA LEU A 12 20.49 -19.05 26.15
C LEU A 12 19.17 -18.27 26.04
N SER A 13 18.62 -17.79 27.15
CA SER A 13 17.38 -17.01 27.15
C SER A 13 17.59 -15.59 26.59
N VAL A 14 18.72 -14.95 26.90
CA VAL A 14 19.07 -13.62 26.37
C VAL A 14 19.32 -13.67 24.87
N LEU A 15 20.05 -14.68 24.38
CA LEU A 15 20.31 -14.85 22.95
C LEU A 15 19.01 -15.13 22.17
N THR A 16 18.00 -15.71 22.82
CA THR A 16 16.72 -16.06 22.19
C THR A 16 15.84 -14.86 21.83
N SER A 17 16.06 -13.71 22.47
CA SER A 17 15.23 -12.52 22.26
C SER A 17 15.55 -11.78 20.95
N ALA A 18 16.71 -12.05 20.33
CA ALA A 18 17.19 -11.30 19.17
C ALA A 18 16.59 -11.77 17.82
N HIS A 19 16.08 -12.99 17.71
CA HIS A 19 15.48 -13.52 16.47
C HIS A 19 13.99 -13.23 16.30
N ALA A 20 13.37 -12.51 17.23
CA ALA A 20 11.97 -12.10 17.10
C ALA A 20 11.77 -10.86 16.22
N MET A 21 12.84 -10.21 15.77
CA MET A 21 12.77 -9.19 14.72
C MET A 21 13.03 -9.86 13.38
N GLY A 22 11.95 -10.40 12.79
CA GLY A 22 11.94 -10.80 11.39
C GLY A 22 12.43 -9.64 10.51
N PRO A 23 13.02 -9.95 9.33
CA PRO A 23 13.46 -8.93 8.38
C PRO A 23 12.35 -7.90 8.18
N ALA A 24 12.73 -6.62 8.16
CA ALA A 24 11.82 -5.50 7.96
C ALA A 24 10.80 -5.83 6.86
N PRO A 25 9.49 -5.55 7.05
CA PRO A 25 8.48 -5.85 6.04
C PRO A 25 8.97 -5.35 4.70
N LEU A 26 9.27 -6.27 3.79
CA LEU A 26 9.54 -5.93 2.40
C LEU A 26 8.35 -5.09 1.94
N PRO A 27 8.56 -3.95 1.26
CA PRO A 27 7.46 -3.14 0.76
C PRO A 27 6.55 -4.09 0.00
N SER A 28 5.31 -4.21 0.47
CA SER A 28 4.36 -5.13 -0.08
C SER A 28 4.24 -4.80 -1.58
N ILE A 29 4.56 -5.80 -2.41
CA ILE A 29 4.30 -5.80 -3.86
C ILE A 29 2.78 -5.79 -4.12
N GLU A 30 1.96 -5.69 -3.08
CA GLU A 30 0.52 -5.46 -3.11
C GLU A 30 0.13 -4.13 -3.79
N ASN A 31 1.10 -3.22 -3.99
CA ASN A 31 0.88 -2.03 -4.84
C ASN A 31 0.88 -2.34 -6.34
N ASP A 32 1.27 -3.55 -6.77
CA ASP A 32 1.26 -3.90 -8.18
C ASP A 32 -0.17 -4.04 -8.75
N GLU A 33 -1.16 -4.34 -7.91
CA GLU A 33 -2.55 -4.32 -8.35
C GLU A 33 -3.04 -2.89 -8.65
N ILE A 34 -2.61 -1.92 -7.85
CA ILE A 34 -2.98 -0.50 -8.04
C ILE A 34 -2.37 0.05 -9.33
N THR A 35 -1.12 -0.33 -9.63
CA THR A 35 -0.44 0.06 -10.87
C THR A 35 -1.04 -0.65 -12.08
N GLN A 36 -1.40 -1.94 -11.98
CA GLN A 36 -2.04 -2.68 -13.07
C GLN A 36 -3.41 -2.10 -13.43
N ILE A 37 -4.25 -1.76 -12.44
CA ILE A 37 -5.57 -1.13 -12.69
C ILE A 37 -5.39 0.27 -13.30
N ALA A 38 -4.36 1.02 -12.88
CA ALA A 38 -4.03 2.30 -13.47
C ALA A 38 -3.53 2.16 -14.92
N ALA A 39 -2.78 1.10 -15.24
CA ALA A 39 -2.22 0.81 -16.56
C ALA A 39 -3.22 0.17 -17.55
N ALA A 40 -4.36 -0.36 -17.07
CA ALA A 40 -5.41 -0.94 -17.92
C ALA A 40 -5.95 0.02 -19.00
N CYS A 41 -5.77 1.32 -18.82
CA CYS A 41 -6.20 2.36 -19.76
C CYS A 41 -5.26 2.59 -20.95
N GLY A 42 -4.15 1.86 -21.04
CA GLY A 42 -3.14 2.00 -22.09
C GLY A 42 -2.10 3.10 -21.81
N PRO A 43 -1.08 3.22 -22.68
CA PRO A 43 0.03 4.14 -22.50
C PRO A 43 -0.44 5.61 -22.45
N GLY A 44 0.15 6.39 -21.53
CA GLY A 44 -0.18 7.81 -21.37
C GLY A 44 -1.54 8.09 -20.70
N ARG A 45 -2.23 7.04 -20.24
CA ARG A 45 -3.51 7.12 -19.54
C ARG A 45 -3.40 6.47 -18.17
N THR A 46 -4.24 6.90 -17.24
CA THR A 46 -4.33 6.35 -15.88
C THR A 46 -5.78 6.25 -15.47
N ARG A 47 -6.15 5.15 -14.81
CA ARG A 47 -7.51 5.00 -14.26
C ARG A 47 -7.70 5.86 -13.00
N VAL A 48 -8.74 6.68 -12.99
CA VAL A 48 -9.17 7.49 -11.84
C VAL A 48 -10.65 7.25 -11.62
N ASN A 49 -11.00 6.69 -10.46
CA ASN A 49 -12.37 6.40 -10.05
C ASN A 49 -13.21 5.70 -11.14
N GLY A 50 -12.64 4.64 -11.71
CA GLY A 50 -13.27 3.83 -12.76
C GLY A 50 -13.03 4.28 -14.20
N VAL A 51 -12.56 5.52 -14.45
CA VAL A 51 -12.44 6.10 -15.80
C VAL A 51 -11.00 6.30 -16.24
N CYS A 52 -10.73 6.11 -17.53
CA CYS A 52 -9.44 6.33 -18.14
C CYS A 52 -9.19 7.80 -18.46
N VAL A 53 -8.20 8.39 -17.76
CA VAL A 53 -7.87 9.82 -17.86
C VAL A 53 -6.48 9.99 -18.45
N ALA A 54 -6.28 11.01 -19.28
CA ALA A 54 -4.94 11.38 -19.77
C ALA A 54 -4.02 11.74 -18.61
N ARG A 55 -2.78 11.25 -18.64
CA ARG A 55 -1.78 11.57 -17.59
C ARG A 55 -1.48 13.08 -17.53
N THR A 56 -1.69 13.80 -18.64
CA THR A 56 -1.58 15.27 -18.72
C THR A 56 -2.66 16.01 -17.92
N THR A 57 -3.86 15.44 -17.77
CA THR A 57 -5.01 16.06 -17.08
C THR A 57 -5.36 15.39 -15.75
N ILE A 58 -4.54 14.42 -15.30
CA ILE A 58 -4.80 13.62 -14.09
C ILE A 58 -4.98 14.49 -12.84
N ARG A 59 -4.20 15.56 -12.70
CA ARG A 59 -4.25 16.45 -11.53
C ARG A 59 -5.60 17.18 -11.43
N GLN A 60 -6.09 17.69 -12.56
CA GLN A 60 -7.38 18.39 -12.62
C GLN A 60 -8.52 17.41 -12.32
N THR A 61 -8.46 16.23 -12.93
CA THR A 61 -9.50 15.21 -12.75
C THR A 61 -9.58 14.73 -11.30
N ARG A 62 -8.44 14.46 -10.65
CA ARG A 62 -8.41 14.11 -9.22
C ARG A 62 -8.98 15.20 -8.32
N ARG A 63 -8.77 16.48 -8.65
CA ARG A 63 -9.35 17.61 -7.91
C ARG A 63 -10.87 17.66 -8.06
N ALA A 64 -11.38 17.46 -9.28
CA ALA A 64 -12.82 17.42 -9.55
C ALA A 64 -13.48 16.26 -8.79
N VAL A 65 -12.93 15.04 -8.89
CA VAL A 65 -13.43 13.85 -8.19
C VAL A 65 -13.52 14.06 -6.69
N ARG A 66 -12.52 14.69 -6.06
CA ARG A 66 -12.50 14.96 -4.61
C ARG A 66 -13.52 16.00 -4.17
N ARG A 67 -13.94 16.91 -5.05
CA ARG A 67 -14.95 17.94 -4.74
C ARG A 67 -16.38 17.44 -5.00
N CYS A 68 -16.52 16.37 -5.76
CA CYS A 68 -17.80 15.77 -6.05
C CYS A 68 -18.37 15.10 -4.81
N VAL A 69 -19.65 15.38 -4.54
CA VAL A 69 -20.38 14.74 -3.44
C VAL A 69 -20.57 13.25 -3.71
N ARG A 70 -20.85 12.89 -4.96
CA ARG A 70 -20.88 11.50 -5.42
C ARG A 70 -20.29 11.42 -6.83
N TRP A 71 -19.47 10.41 -7.09
CA TRP A 71 -18.88 10.18 -8.41
C TRP A 71 -19.41 8.88 -8.98
N GLN A 72 -19.93 8.92 -10.21
CA GLN A 72 -20.50 7.76 -10.88
C GLN A 72 -20.06 7.77 -12.34
N GLY A 73 -19.38 6.70 -12.79
CA GLY A 73 -19.10 6.47 -14.21
C GLY A 73 -18.27 7.54 -14.93
N GLY A 74 -17.62 8.47 -14.22
CA GLY A 74 -16.86 9.57 -14.83
C GLY A 74 -17.48 10.95 -14.72
N VAL A 75 -18.67 11.05 -14.12
CA VAL A 75 -19.35 12.32 -13.88
C VAL A 75 -19.60 12.53 -12.39
N CYS A 76 -19.67 13.79 -12.01
CA CYS A 76 -20.14 14.22 -10.70
C CYS A 76 -21.66 14.00 -10.67
N ALA A 77 -22.14 13.07 -9.85
CA ALA A 77 -23.58 12.90 -9.67
C ALA A 77 -24.14 14.09 -8.88
N LEU A 78 -25.20 14.69 -9.42
CA LEU A 78 -26.04 15.63 -8.68
C LEU A 78 -26.95 14.83 -7.74
N TYR A 79 -27.24 15.38 -6.57
CA TYR A 79 -28.25 14.82 -5.68
C TYR A 79 -29.61 14.94 -6.39
N GLU A 80 -30.25 13.80 -6.65
CA GLU A 80 -31.68 13.73 -6.98
C GLU A 80 -32.49 13.63 -5.69
#